data_AF-A0AAD5K4F2-F1
#
_entry.id   AF-A0AAD5K4F2-F1
#
_cell.length_a   1.000
_cell.length_b   1.000
_cell.length_c   1.000
_cell.angle_alpha   90.00
_cell.angle_beta   90.00
_cell.angle_gamma   90.00
#
_symmetry.space_group_name_H-M   'P 1'
#
loop_
_entity.id
_entity.type
_entity.pdbx_description
1 polymer ?
#
loop_
_entity_poly.entity_id
_entity_poly.type
_entity_poly.pdbx_seq_one_letter_code
_entity_poly.pdbx_strand_id
1 'polypeptide(L)'
;ALPRLQKPRYKQDDYNPKWVRYTAHNKEGYCDTCGRWLQLKNSAYWYHKQFYHGISSVSGKPFLEPLEQRVSHEGVIEGLCHQCGYFVPICNGKRQKNSLLWYKHAHKVN
;
A
#
# COMPACT_ATOMS: atom_id res chain seq x y z
N ALA A 1 19.21 -1.09 18.61
CA ALA A 1 19.79 -2.03 17.65
C ALA A 1 20.18 -1.29 16.39
N LEU A 2 21.39 -1.51 15.85
CA LEU A 2 21.84 -0.85 14.63
C LEU A 2 21.00 -1.30 13.43
N PRO A 3 20.46 -0.37 12.61
CA PRO A 3 19.81 -0.70 11.35
C PRO A 3 20.75 -1.46 10.43
N ARG A 4 20.21 -2.47 9.74
CA ARG A 4 20.93 -3.24 8.73
C ARG A 4 20.14 -3.29 7.43
N LEU A 5 20.85 -3.32 6.31
CA LEU A 5 20.24 -3.50 5.00
C LEU A 5 19.76 -4.96 4.84
N GLN A 6 18.56 -5.11 4.31
CA GLN A 6 18.01 -6.38 3.88
C GLN A 6 18.17 -6.51 2.36
N LYS A 7 18.55 -7.70 1.89
CA LYS A 7 18.56 -8.00 0.45
C LYS A 7 17.11 -7.95 -0.07
N PRO A 8 16.80 -7.10 -1.06
CA PRO A 8 15.46 -7.04 -1.64
C PRO A 8 15.16 -8.35 -2.37
N ARG A 9 13.87 -8.71 -2.47
CA ARG A 9 13.46 -9.96 -3.14
C ARG A 9 13.66 -9.87 -4.67
N TYR A 10 13.53 -8.66 -5.22
CA TYR A 10 13.75 -8.34 -6.64
C TYR A 10 14.31 -6.91 -6.79
N LYS A 11 14.86 -6.57 -7.97
CA LYS A 11 15.56 -5.29 -8.21
C LYS A 11 14.73 -4.02 -7.95
N GLN A 12 13.40 -4.11 -7.97
CA GLN A 12 12.47 -2.99 -7.79
C GLN A 12 11.37 -3.34 -6.76
N ASP A 13 11.80 -3.86 -5.62
CA ASP A 13 10.92 -4.23 -4.52
C ASP A 13 10.62 -3.03 -3.65
N ASP A 14 9.52 -2.33 -3.98
CA ASP A 14 9.02 -1.24 -3.15
C ASP A 14 8.15 -1.76 -2.01
N TYR A 15 7.83 -3.06 -1.95
CA TYR A 15 7.01 -3.63 -0.88
C TYR A 15 7.81 -4.02 0.34
N ASN A 16 9.00 -4.60 0.18
CA ASN A 16 9.84 -5.06 1.28
C ASN A 16 10.70 -3.94 1.88
N PRO A 17 10.94 -3.97 3.21
CA PRO A 17 11.79 -2.98 3.84
C PRO A 17 13.24 -3.16 3.41
N LYS A 18 13.87 -2.09 2.91
CA LYS A 18 15.31 -2.07 2.62
C LYS A 18 16.13 -2.07 3.91
N TRP A 19 15.61 -1.43 4.95
CA TRP A 19 16.25 -1.35 6.26
C TRP A 19 15.44 -2.10 7.30
N VAL A 20 16.12 -2.96 8.06
CA VAL A 20 15.54 -3.67 9.19
C VAL A 20 16.36 -3.44 10.45
N ARG A 21 15.70 -3.48 11.61
CA ARG A 21 16.38 -3.47 12.91
C ARG A 21 15.76 -4.51 13.83
N TYR A 22 16.48 -4.84 14.91
CA TYR A 22 16.15 -5.92 15.84
C TYR A 22 16.01 -7.30 15.14
N THR A 23 15.63 -8.31 15.92
CA THR A 23 15.46 -9.69 15.49
C THR A 23 14.20 -10.29 16.10
N ALA A 24 13.79 -11.45 15.56
CA ALA A 24 12.66 -12.23 16.05
C ALA A 24 11.37 -11.40 16.25
N HIS A 25 10.86 -11.32 17.48
CA HIS A 25 9.57 -10.71 17.80
C HIS A 25 9.57 -9.19 17.67
N ASN A 26 10.73 -8.56 17.85
CA ASN A 26 10.89 -7.12 17.81
C ASN A 26 11.39 -6.65 16.44
N LYS A 27 11.48 -7.56 15.45
CA LYS A 27 11.99 -7.22 14.12
C LYS A 27 11.10 -6.16 13.48
N GLU A 28 11.72 -5.07 13.06
CA GLU A 28 11.06 -3.92 12.46
C GLU A 28 11.64 -3.61 11.09
N GLY A 29 10.79 -3.12 10.19
CA GLY A 29 11.15 -2.60 8.88
C GLY A 29 10.94 -1.10 8.82
N TYR A 30 11.84 -0.40 8.15
CA TYR A 30 11.72 1.04 7.92
C TYR A 30 10.88 1.33 6.68
N CYS A 31 9.92 2.24 6.80
CA CYS A 31 9.18 2.77 5.65
C CYS A 31 9.85 4.06 5.17
N ASP A 32 10.51 4.01 4.01
CA ASP A 32 11.21 5.16 3.42
C ASP A 32 10.28 6.34 3.14
N THR A 33 9.02 6.06 2.77
CA THR A 33 8.02 7.09 2.44
C THR A 33 7.46 7.82 3.66
N CYS A 34 7.36 7.14 4.81
CA CYS A 34 6.82 7.73 6.04
C CYS A 34 7.89 8.07 7.09
N GLY A 35 9.13 7.67 6.88
CA GLY A 35 10.22 7.91 7.82
C GLY A 35 10.09 7.18 9.16
N ARG A 36 9.34 6.06 9.23
CA ARG A 36 9.02 5.38 10.49
C ARG A 36 9.32 3.88 10.46
N TRP A 37 9.61 3.33 11.63
CA TRP A 37 9.81 1.90 11.86
C TRP A 37 8.48 1.23 12.21
N LEU A 38 8.22 0.07 11.61
CA LEU A 38 7.00 -0.71 11.85
C LEU A 38 7.34 -2.17 12.07
N GLN A 39 6.59 -2.81 12.96
CA GLN A 39 6.80 -4.22 13.27
C GLN A 39 6.50 -5.12 12.07
N LEU A 40 7.38 -6.10 11.86
CA LEU A 40 7.24 -7.10 10.82
C LEU A 40 6.45 -8.32 11.29
N LYS A 41 6.58 -8.70 12.57
CA LYS A 41 5.96 -9.92 13.10
C LYS A 41 4.43 -9.89 13.12
N ASN A 42 3.83 -8.76 13.41
CA ASN A 42 2.37 -8.57 13.43
C ASN A 42 1.84 -8.04 12.09
N SER A 43 2.66 -8.06 11.03
CA SER A 43 2.33 -7.54 9.71
C SER A 43 1.99 -6.04 9.65
N ALA A 44 2.29 -5.25 10.68
CA ALA A 44 2.00 -3.81 10.67
C ALA A 44 2.69 -3.09 9.50
N TYR A 45 3.94 -3.45 9.21
CA TYR A 45 4.67 -2.93 8.05
C TYR A 45 3.97 -3.27 6.72
N TRP A 46 3.57 -4.52 6.55
CA TRP A 46 2.95 -5.03 5.32
C TRP A 46 1.60 -4.39 5.04
N TYR A 47 0.74 -4.29 6.07
CA TYR A 47 -0.54 -3.59 5.97
C TYR A 47 -0.33 -2.11 5.65
N HIS A 48 0.68 -1.48 6.24
CA HIS A 48 0.99 -0.08 5.95
C HIS A 48 1.43 0.11 4.49
N LYS A 49 2.35 -0.70 3.98
CA LYS A 49 2.79 -0.61 2.57
C LYS A 49 1.65 -0.86 1.60
N GLN A 50 0.79 -1.83 1.88
CA GLN A 50 -0.31 -2.17 0.98
C GLN A 50 -1.44 -1.14 1.00
N PHE A 51 -1.91 -0.75 2.19
CA PHE A 51 -3.16 0.01 2.33
C PHE A 51 -2.95 1.51 2.53
N TYR A 52 -1.74 1.94 2.88
CA TYR A 52 -1.40 3.35 3.00
C TYR A 52 -0.64 3.86 1.78
N HIS A 53 0.27 3.05 1.24
CA HIS A 53 1.05 3.40 0.05
C HIS A 53 0.55 2.74 -1.23
N GLY A 54 -0.41 1.82 -1.15
CA GLY A 54 -0.97 1.20 -2.33
C GLY A 54 0.02 0.28 -3.05
N ILE A 55 0.90 -0.43 -2.35
CA ILE A 55 1.92 -1.29 -2.99
C ILE A 55 1.51 -2.76 -2.89
N SER A 56 1.46 -3.45 -4.02
CA SER A 56 1.08 -4.87 -4.08
C SER A 56 2.15 -5.77 -3.46
N SER A 57 1.71 -6.72 -2.64
CA SER A 57 2.56 -7.77 -2.07
C SER A 57 3.09 -8.78 -3.10
N VAL A 58 2.43 -8.86 -4.26
CA VAL A 58 2.75 -9.81 -5.33
C VAL A 58 3.76 -9.22 -6.29
N SER A 59 3.47 -8.04 -6.85
CA SER A 59 4.35 -7.39 -7.85
C SER A 59 5.43 -6.53 -7.21
N GLY A 60 5.24 -6.10 -5.96
CA GLY A 60 6.12 -5.15 -5.29
C GLY A 60 6.03 -3.72 -5.77
N LYS A 61 5.07 -3.44 -6.65
CA LYS A 61 4.88 -2.16 -7.30
C LYS A 61 3.59 -1.51 -6.80
N PRO A 62 3.44 -0.19 -6.96
CA PRO A 62 2.17 0.48 -6.72
C PRO A 62 1.03 -0.16 -7.51
N PHE A 63 -0.16 -0.20 -6.93
CA PHE A 63 -1.39 -0.54 -7.62
C PHE A 63 -1.60 0.43 -8.77
N LEU A 64 -2.20 -0.07 -9.85
CA LEU A 64 -2.55 0.76 -10.98
C LEU A 64 -3.60 1.80 -10.55
N GLU A 65 -3.46 2.99 -11.10
CA GLU A 65 -4.44 4.06 -10.94
C GLU A 65 -5.72 3.72 -11.72
N PRO A 66 -6.88 4.24 -11.29
CA PRO A 66 -8.12 4.07 -12.02
C PRO A 66 -8.01 4.63 -13.44
N LEU A 67 -8.66 3.97 -14.41
CA LEU A 67 -8.70 4.41 -15.81
C LEU A 67 -9.43 5.74 -15.96
N GLU A 68 -10.45 5.96 -15.14
CA GLU A 68 -11.24 7.17 -15.10
C GLU A 68 -11.66 7.44 -13.65
N GLN A 69 -11.74 8.71 -13.25
CA GLN A 69 -12.29 9.10 -11.95
C GLN A 69 -13.55 9.92 -12.13
N ARG A 70 -14.56 9.64 -11.32
CA ARG A 70 -15.81 10.40 -11.29
C ARG A 70 -16.23 10.70 -9.85
N VAL A 71 -17.03 11.74 -9.67
CA VAL A 71 -17.68 12.02 -8.39
C VAL A 71 -19.11 11.51 -8.50
N SER A 72 -19.51 10.60 -7.60
CA SER A 72 -20.88 10.10 -7.53
C SER A 72 -21.84 11.20 -7.10
N HIS A 73 -23.15 10.99 -7.33
CA HIS A 73 -24.19 11.92 -6.87
C HIS A 73 -24.17 12.15 -5.34
N GLU A 74 -23.63 11.19 -4.59
CA GLU A 74 -23.46 11.26 -3.13
C GLU A 74 -22.14 11.94 -2.70
N GLY A 75 -21.36 12.48 -3.65
CA GLY A 75 -20.09 13.15 -3.39
C GLY A 75 -18.92 12.21 -3.06
N VAL A 76 -19.02 10.93 -3.44
CA VAL A 76 -17.94 9.93 -3.28
C VAL A 76 -17.10 9.95 -4.55
N ILE A 77 -15.77 9.97 -4.40
CA ILE A 77 -14.87 9.85 -5.55
C ILE A 77 -14.74 8.36 -5.87
N GLU A 78 -15.12 7.99 -7.09
CA GLU A 78 -15.04 6.64 -7.64
C GLU A 78 -14.02 6.57 -8.77
N GLY A 79 -13.41 5.39 -8.95
CA GLY A 79 -12.46 5.10 -10.00
C GLY A 79 -12.89 3.90 -10.83
N LEU A 80 -12.72 3.95 -12.14
CA LEU A 80 -12.95 2.82 -13.04
C LEU A 80 -11.79 1.82 -12.92
N CYS A 81 -12.09 0.62 -12.46
CA CYS A 81 -11.10 -0.45 -12.35
C CYS A 81 -10.83 -1.11 -13.71
N HIS A 82 -9.55 -1.23 -14.06
CA HIS A 82 -9.12 -1.85 -15.32
C HIS A 82 -9.36 -3.36 -15.39
N GLN A 83 -9.55 -4.05 -14.24
CA GLN A 83 -9.78 -5.50 -14.21
C GLN A 83 -11.26 -5.86 -14.22
N CYS A 84 -12.06 -5.21 -13.38
CA CYS A 84 -13.47 -5.55 -13.26
C CYS A 84 -14.38 -4.69 -14.17
N GLY A 85 -13.89 -3.56 -14.68
CA GLY A 85 -14.66 -2.65 -15.53
C GLY A 85 -15.75 -1.87 -14.78
N TYR A 86 -15.76 -1.90 -13.46
CA TYR A 86 -16.71 -1.17 -12.62
C TYR A 86 -16.08 0.04 -11.95
N PHE A 87 -16.91 1.05 -11.71
CA PHE A 87 -16.57 2.17 -10.83
C PHE A 87 -16.61 1.72 -9.37
N VAL A 88 -15.51 1.92 -8.67
CA VAL A 88 -15.36 1.55 -7.26
C VAL A 88 -14.90 2.75 -6.44
N PRO A 89 -15.30 2.86 -5.17
CA PRO A 89 -14.97 4.02 -4.35
C PRO A 89 -13.46 4.11 -4.09
N ILE A 90 -12.90 5.30 -4.28
CA ILE A 90 -11.50 5.64 -3.95
C ILE A 90 -11.43 6.23 -2.54
N CYS A 91 -12.22 7.27 -2.29
CA CYS A 91 -12.30 7.94 -1.01
C CYS A 91 -13.65 8.63 -0.80
N ASN A 92 -14.12 8.68 0.45
CA ASN A 92 -15.29 9.48 0.81
C ASN A 92 -14.87 10.94 0.93
N GLY A 93 -15.67 11.87 0.37
CA GLY A 93 -15.32 13.28 0.11
C GLY A 93 -14.75 14.11 1.27
N LYS A 94 -14.80 13.65 2.52
CA LYS A 94 -14.15 14.29 3.68
C LYS A 94 -12.68 13.92 3.88
N ARG A 95 -12.15 12.91 3.19
CA ARG A 95 -10.75 12.44 3.30
C ARG A 95 -10.14 12.16 1.92
N GLN A 96 -10.09 13.20 1.09
CA GLN A 96 -9.59 13.13 -0.30
C GLN A 96 -8.19 12.49 -0.46
N LYS A 97 -7.35 12.49 0.59
CA LYS A 97 -5.99 11.94 0.52
C LYS A 97 -5.89 10.43 0.77
N ASN A 98 -6.99 9.75 1.07
CA ASN A 98 -6.94 8.36 1.47
C ASN A 98 -7.59 7.42 0.44
N SER A 99 -6.77 6.95 -0.51
CA SER A 99 -7.14 5.94 -1.52
C SER A 99 -7.26 4.51 -0.94
N LEU A 100 -7.49 4.37 0.37
CA LEU A 100 -7.61 3.08 1.05
C LEU A 100 -8.69 2.18 0.44
N LEU A 101 -9.84 2.75 0.04
CA LEU A 101 -10.92 1.97 -0.55
C LEU A 101 -10.49 1.42 -1.92
N TRP A 102 -9.79 2.24 -2.71
CA TRP A 102 -9.17 1.81 -3.96
C TRP A 102 -8.15 0.70 -3.73
N TYR A 103 -7.20 0.87 -2.80
CA TYR A 103 -6.16 -0.13 -2.55
C TYR A 103 -6.71 -1.45 -2.03
N LYS A 104 -7.78 -1.43 -1.22
CA LYS A 104 -8.51 -2.64 -0.83
C LYS A 104 -9.14 -3.35 -2.02
N HIS A 105 -9.76 -2.60 -2.92
CA HIS A 105 -10.31 -3.16 -4.14
C HIS A 105 -9.20 -3.75 -5.02
N ALA A 106 -8.21 -2.93 -5.39
CA ALA A 106 -7.08 -3.31 -6.24
C ALA A 106 -6.38 -4.56 -5.72
N HIS A 107 -6.14 -4.68 -4.42
CA HIS A 107 -5.57 -5.90 -3.84
C HIS A 107 -6.43 -7.15 -4.06
N LYS A 108 -7.77 -7.03 -4.05
CA LYS A 108 -8.69 -8.14 -4.22
C LYS A 108 -8.77 -8.62 -5.67
N VAL A 109 -8.63 -7.70 -6.63
CA VAL A 109 -8.74 -8.01 -8.06
C VAL A 109 -7.39 -8.29 -8.74
N ASN A 110 -6.28 -7.92 -8.09
CA ASN A 110 -4.90 -8.08 -8.57
C ASN A 110 -4.47 -9.54 -8.77
#